data_AF-A0A392LXQ3-F1
#
_entry.id   AF-A0A392LXQ3-F1
#
_cell.length_a   1.000
_cell.length_b   1.000
_cell.length_c   1.000
_cell.angle_alpha   90.00
_cell.angle_beta   90.00
_cell.angle_gamma   90.00
#
_symmetry.space_group_name_H-M   'P 1'
#
loop_
_entity.id
_entity.type
_entity.pdbx_description
1 polymer ?
#
loop_
_entity_poly.entity_id
_entity_poly.type
_entity_poly.pdbx_seq_one_letter_code
_entity_poly.pdbx_strand_id
1 'polypeptide(L)'
;MSKKGTGSALSSATGGTSSGSSVVGSQNVAITSAHKRTRMSPEFIDLELKTTVPQCWEMRGFLEKYPLSVVENEKKIIRDMPPARRGEFLTSDISGLMRLVSTALELNEDSAGPSREVHALKEKISEQDAKITRLEIAVEDFEEKKKIWAETKTELRETQEKLKEAVEDNEKLKAAMAPGKGEGQFTRGATTRAQLVKQVDTVLGELTKAAKMGFNRVVEQLEVLNPGLVTDGAGFWRVVEDGRVVLPPKNADKEKADAEEAANVEEEEDDEMDQDQGPEHVVVDEEKDDGEEHQDESS
;
A
#
# COMPACT_ATOMS: atom_id res chain seq x y z
N MET A 1 18.33 0.75 -63.54
CA MET A 1 17.18 -0.14 -63.80
C MET A 1 16.23 0.00 -62.61
N SER A 2 15.36 1.02 -62.54
CA SER A 2 14.00 1.13 -63.11
C SER A 2 13.03 -0.03 -62.77
N LYS A 3 12.14 0.18 -61.79
CA LYS A 3 10.66 0.26 -61.88
C LYS A 3 10.08 0.44 -60.44
N LYS A 4 9.44 1.58 -60.12
CA LYS A 4 7.97 1.84 -60.10
C LYS A 4 7.19 0.84 -59.22
N GLY A 5 6.39 1.18 -58.19
CA GLY A 5 5.74 2.44 -57.78
C GLY A 5 4.22 2.36 -57.98
N THR A 6 3.43 2.35 -56.88
CA THR A 6 1.98 2.69 -56.71
C THR A 6 1.64 2.49 -55.21
N GLY A 7 0.98 3.35 -54.42
CA GLY A 7 0.25 4.60 -54.65
C GLY A 7 -1.24 4.49 -54.24
N SER A 8 -1.68 5.37 -53.31
CA SER A 8 -3.07 5.80 -52.99
C SER A 8 -3.92 4.91 -52.05
N ALA A 9 -4.84 5.39 -51.18
CA ALA A 9 -5.47 6.71 -50.89
C ALA A 9 -5.98 6.69 -49.41
N LEU A 10 -5.80 7.73 -48.60
CA LEU A 10 -6.73 8.85 -48.31
C LEU A 10 -8.21 8.46 -48.09
N SER A 11 -8.72 8.71 -46.88
CA SER A 11 -10.11 9.12 -46.65
C SER A 11 -10.21 9.96 -45.38
N SER A 12 -10.49 11.24 -45.61
CA SER A 12 -10.95 12.24 -44.65
C SER A 12 -12.47 12.35 -44.75
N ALA A 13 -13.16 12.62 -43.65
CA ALA A 13 -14.50 13.20 -43.66
C ALA A 13 -14.67 14.12 -42.45
N THR A 14 -14.46 15.41 -42.71
CA THR A 14 -14.90 16.55 -41.93
C THR A 14 -16.40 16.79 -42.13
N GLY A 15 -17.13 17.11 -41.06
CA GLY A 15 -18.50 17.59 -41.13
C GLY A 15 -18.80 18.49 -39.94
N GLY A 16 -18.58 19.79 -40.10
CA GLY A 16 -19.09 20.81 -39.21
C GLY A 16 -20.15 21.64 -39.93
N THR A 17 -21.21 22.01 -39.22
CA THR A 17 -21.99 23.23 -39.49
C THR A 17 -22.60 23.74 -38.20
N SER A 18 -22.16 24.92 -37.81
CA SER A 18 -22.85 25.84 -36.92
C SER A 18 -24.01 26.53 -37.66
N SER A 19 -25.07 26.86 -36.93
CA SER A 19 -26.04 27.92 -37.27
C SER A 19 -26.79 28.29 -36.00
N GLY A 20 -26.78 29.58 -35.67
CA GLY A 20 -27.23 30.11 -34.37
C GLY A 20 -28.63 30.73 -34.39
N SER A 21 -28.81 31.69 -33.47
CA SER A 21 -30.03 32.47 -33.16
C SER A 21 -30.96 31.77 -32.16
N SER A 22 -31.58 32.39 -31.15
CA SER A 22 -31.61 33.78 -30.66
C SER A 22 -32.12 33.80 -29.21
N VAL A 23 -31.76 34.87 -28.51
CA VAL A 23 -32.24 35.33 -27.21
C VAL A 23 -33.77 35.55 -27.19
N VAL A 24 -34.48 34.87 -26.27
CA VAL A 24 -35.69 35.28 -25.52
C VAL A 24 -35.67 34.38 -24.28
N GLY A 25 -35.54 34.81 -23.03
CA GLY A 25 -36.29 35.83 -22.32
C GLY A 25 -36.73 35.19 -20.99
N SER A 26 -36.24 35.75 -19.87
CA SER A 26 -36.84 35.72 -18.54
C SER A 26 -37.35 34.41 -17.94
N GLN A 27 -36.75 34.00 -16.81
CA GLN A 27 -37.35 34.28 -15.51
C GLN A 27 -36.38 33.97 -14.35
N ASN A 28 -36.18 35.00 -13.52
CA ASN A 28 -35.65 34.89 -12.18
C ASN A 28 -36.49 33.87 -11.40
N VAL A 29 -35.89 32.78 -10.92
CA VAL A 29 -36.44 32.04 -9.79
C VAL A 29 -35.64 32.43 -8.57
N ALA A 30 -36.33 33.18 -7.73
CA ALA A 30 -35.88 33.69 -6.47
C ALA A 30 -35.36 32.57 -5.56
N ILE A 31 -34.23 32.85 -4.93
CA ILE A 31 -33.80 32.23 -3.67
C ILE A 31 -34.90 32.56 -2.65
N THR A 32 -35.78 31.60 -2.36
CA THR A 32 -36.73 31.70 -1.25
C THR A 32 -36.33 30.75 -0.15
N SER A 33 -35.87 31.37 0.94
CA SER A 33 -36.09 31.02 2.34
C SER A 33 -35.91 29.56 2.76
N ALA A 34 -34.89 29.38 3.59
CA ALA A 34 -34.77 28.35 4.60
C ALA A 34 -36.14 28.04 5.24
N HIS A 35 -36.77 26.96 4.76
CA HIS A 35 -37.82 26.31 5.51
C HIS A 35 -37.13 25.50 6.59
N LYS A 36 -37.31 25.97 7.83
CA LYS A 36 -37.15 25.16 9.03
C LYS A 36 -37.60 23.74 8.70
N ARG A 37 -36.72 22.76 8.94
CA ARG A 37 -37.12 21.36 9.04
C ARG A 37 -38.25 21.30 10.05
N THR A 38 -39.48 21.34 9.55
CA THR A 38 -40.64 20.87 10.29
C THR A 38 -40.32 19.42 10.54
N ARG A 39 -39.81 19.15 11.74
CA ARG A 39 -39.86 17.83 12.37
C ARG A 39 -41.24 17.31 12.01
N MET A 40 -41.30 16.35 11.09
CA MET A 40 -42.50 15.57 10.88
C MET A 40 -42.74 14.98 12.26
N SER A 41 -43.64 15.62 13.01
CA SER A 41 -44.28 15.00 14.14
C SER A 41 -44.67 13.62 13.63
N PRO A 42 -44.32 12.52 14.33
CA PRO A 42 -44.93 11.26 13.99
C PRO A 42 -46.42 11.56 13.96
N GLU A 43 -47.01 11.44 12.78
CA GLU A 43 -48.44 11.38 12.64
C GLU A 43 -48.79 10.23 13.57
N PHE A 44 -49.25 10.58 14.77
CA PHE A 44 -49.86 9.65 15.69
C PHE A 44 -51.10 9.20 14.93
N ILE A 45 -50.89 8.22 14.04
CA ILE A 45 -51.94 7.34 13.58
C ILE A 45 -52.36 6.70 14.87
N ASP A 46 -53.42 7.27 15.44
CA ASP A 46 -54.08 6.71 16.58
C ASP A 46 -54.54 5.31 16.14
N LEU A 47 -53.80 4.31 16.61
CA LEU A 47 -54.06 2.88 16.42
C LEU A 47 -55.25 2.44 17.29
N GLU A 48 -56.10 3.38 17.70
CA GLU A 48 -57.35 3.12 18.39
C GLU A 48 -58.38 2.60 17.39
N LEU A 49 -58.33 1.28 17.19
CA LEU A 49 -59.45 0.42 16.82
C LEU A 49 -60.46 1.08 15.85
N LYS A 50 -60.10 1.12 14.55
CA LYS A 50 -61.08 1.26 13.45
C LYS A 50 -61.99 0.04 13.41
N THR A 51 -62.82 -0.12 14.43
CA THR A 51 -63.98 -0.99 14.37
C THR A 51 -64.96 -0.33 13.42
N THR A 52 -65.33 -1.05 12.37
CA THR A 52 -66.41 -0.66 11.46
C THR A 52 -67.70 -0.77 12.26
N VAL A 53 -68.06 0.30 12.96
CA VAL A 53 -69.38 0.41 13.57
C VAL A 53 -70.42 0.55 12.45
N PRO A 54 -71.62 -0.01 12.60
CA PRO A 54 -72.69 0.18 11.64
C PRO A 54 -72.90 1.69 11.37
N GLN A 55 -73.08 2.07 10.11
CA GLN A 55 -73.23 3.49 9.70
C GLN A 55 -74.33 4.24 10.47
N CYS A 56 -75.29 3.53 11.06
CA CYS A 56 -76.30 4.13 11.93
C CYS A 56 -75.76 4.76 13.21
N TRP A 57 -74.56 4.39 13.67
CA TRP A 57 -73.91 5.00 14.83
C TRP A 57 -73.20 6.31 14.48
N GLU A 58 -72.77 6.48 13.22
CA GLU A 58 -72.16 7.72 12.73
C GLU A 58 -73.20 8.78 12.35
N MET A 59 -74.44 8.36 12.09
CA MET A 59 -75.56 9.26 11.83
C MET A 59 -75.94 10.02 13.10
N ARG A 60 -75.46 11.26 13.21
CA ARG A 60 -75.91 12.20 14.26
C ARG A 60 -77.44 12.34 14.18
N GLY A 61 -78.13 12.10 15.29
CA GLY A 61 -79.59 12.16 15.30
C GLY A 61 -80.30 10.84 14.96
N PHE A 62 -79.58 9.70 14.86
CA PHE A 62 -80.19 8.45 14.41
C PHE A 62 -81.31 7.97 15.33
N LEU A 63 -81.10 8.01 16.65
CA LEU A 63 -82.13 7.60 17.63
C LEU A 63 -83.26 8.62 17.72
N GLU A 64 -83.01 9.87 17.35
CA GLU A 64 -84.02 10.92 17.23
C GLU A 64 -84.91 10.70 15.99
N LYS A 65 -84.32 10.21 14.88
CA LYS A 65 -85.04 9.85 13.66
C LYS A 65 -85.76 8.50 13.78
N TYR A 66 -85.19 7.57 14.54
CA TYR A 66 -85.71 6.23 14.79
C TYR A 66 -85.78 5.97 16.30
N PRO A 67 -86.79 6.54 16.99
CA PRO A 67 -86.92 6.39 18.42
C PRO A 67 -87.14 4.91 18.78
N LEU A 68 -86.52 4.46 19.88
CA LEU A 68 -86.70 3.13 20.46
C LEU A 68 -88.04 3.01 21.19
N SER A 69 -89.12 3.48 20.57
CA SER A 69 -90.48 3.38 21.10
C SER A 69 -91.25 2.33 20.30
N VAL A 70 -91.82 1.37 21.01
CA VAL A 70 -92.80 0.45 20.42
C VAL A 70 -94.05 1.26 20.09
N VAL A 71 -94.49 1.24 18.84
CA VAL A 71 -95.65 2.02 18.38
C VAL A 71 -96.92 1.49 19.05
N GLU A 72 -97.90 2.34 19.36
CA GLU A 72 -99.12 1.94 20.10
C GLU A 72 -99.87 0.76 19.47
N ASN A 73 -99.86 0.66 18.14
CA ASN A 73 -100.46 -0.47 17.41
C ASN A 73 -99.71 -1.78 17.67
N GLU A 74 -98.38 -1.73 17.65
CA GLU A 74 -97.52 -2.86 17.96
C GLU A 74 -97.64 -3.25 19.44
N LYS A 75 -97.72 -2.28 20.35
CA LYS A 75 -98.00 -2.55 21.79
C LYS A 75 -99.30 -3.32 21.98
N LYS A 76 -100.36 -3.01 21.24
CA LYS A 76 -101.63 -3.75 21.28
C LYS A 76 -101.45 -5.17 20.77
N ILE A 77 -100.82 -5.33 19.59
CA ILE A 77 -100.52 -6.65 19.00
C ILE A 77 -99.68 -7.51 19.96
N ILE A 78 -98.64 -6.95 20.58
CA ILE A 78 -97.81 -7.64 21.57
C ILE A 78 -98.62 -8.01 22.80
N ARG A 79 -99.51 -7.14 23.30
CA ARG A 79 -100.34 -7.45 24.49
C ARG A 79 -101.42 -8.49 24.23
N ASP A 80 -101.96 -8.53 23.01
CA ASP A 80 -103.01 -9.48 22.61
C ASP A 80 -102.43 -10.86 22.23
N MET A 81 -101.11 -10.98 22.04
CA MET A 81 -100.46 -12.27 21.79
C MET A 81 -100.41 -13.14 23.05
N PRO A 82 -100.64 -14.47 22.91
CA PRO A 82 -100.50 -15.39 24.03
C PRO A 82 -99.05 -15.42 24.55
N PRO A 83 -98.83 -15.66 25.85
CA PRO A 83 -97.51 -15.59 26.47
C PRO A 83 -96.41 -16.41 25.75
N ALA A 84 -96.73 -17.61 25.27
CA ALA A 84 -95.80 -18.47 24.55
C ALA A 84 -95.29 -17.84 23.25
N ARG A 85 -96.20 -17.26 22.45
CA ARG A 85 -95.87 -16.62 21.18
C ARG A 85 -95.04 -15.33 21.36
N ARG A 86 -95.24 -14.61 22.46
CA ARG A 86 -94.37 -13.47 22.82
C ARG A 86 -92.94 -13.91 23.12
N GLY A 87 -92.78 -15.06 23.79
CA GLY A 87 -91.47 -15.66 24.04
C GLY A 87 -90.75 -16.02 22.74
N GLU A 88 -91.45 -16.63 21.78
CA GLU A 88 -90.91 -16.93 20.44
C GLU A 88 -90.51 -15.67 19.68
N PHE A 89 -91.35 -14.62 19.70
CA PHE A 89 -91.06 -13.34 19.06
C PHE A 89 -89.81 -12.67 19.64
N LEU A 90 -89.70 -12.58 20.98
CA LEU A 90 -88.52 -12.04 21.65
C LEU A 90 -87.26 -12.88 21.35
N THR A 91 -87.39 -14.20 21.30
CA THR A 91 -86.27 -15.10 20.98
C THR A 91 -85.79 -14.85 19.55
N SER A 92 -86.72 -14.67 18.60
CA SER A 92 -86.41 -14.31 17.22
C SER A 92 -85.68 -12.98 17.12
N ASP A 93 -86.16 -11.94 17.79
CA ASP A 93 -85.52 -10.61 17.77
C ASP A 93 -84.13 -10.63 18.40
N ILE A 94 -83.98 -11.31 19.55
CA ILE A 94 -82.68 -11.50 20.20
C ILE A 94 -81.73 -12.25 19.26
N SER A 95 -82.21 -13.28 18.55
CA SER A 95 -81.38 -14.02 17.58
C SER A 95 -80.96 -13.13 16.40
N GLY A 96 -81.85 -12.24 15.94
CA GLY A 96 -81.57 -11.26 14.90
C GLY A 96 -80.49 -10.26 15.31
N LEU A 97 -80.58 -9.75 16.55
CA LEU A 97 -79.55 -8.88 17.14
C LEU A 97 -78.21 -9.60 17.29
N MET A 98 -78.20 -10.83 17.79
CA MET A 98 -76.96 -11.63 17.90
C MET A 98 -76.32 -11.85 16.53
N ARG A 99 -77.11 -12.16 15.50
CA ARG A 99 -76.60 -12.28 14.12
C ARG A 99 -76.03 -10.98 13.59
N LEU A 100 -76.66 -9.83 13.89
CA LEU A 100 -76.14 -8.52 13.48
C LEU A 100 -74.79 -8.23 14.17
N VAL A 101 -74.68 -8.51 15.47
CA VAL A 101 -73.41 -8.37 16.21
C VAL A 101 -72.35 -9.31 15.64
N SER A 102 -72.68 -10.58 15.37
CA SER A 102 -71.76 -11.53 14.72
C SER A 102 -71.28 -11.03 13.36
N THR A 103 -72.17 -10.51 12.52
CA THR A 103 -71.80 -9.96 11.21
C THR A 103 -70.87 -8.75 11.36
N ALA A 104 -71.12 -7.87 12.33
CA ALA A 104 -70.23 -6.73 12.59
C ALA A 104 -68.85 -7.17 13.12
N LEU A 105 -68.79 -8.24 13.93
CA LEU A 105 -67.53 -8.83 14.38
C LEU A 105 -66.75 -9.49 13.25
N GLU A 106 -67.41 -10.27 12.39
CA GLU A 106 -66.79 -10.89 11.20
C GLU A 106 -66.25 -9.82 10.23
N LEU A 107 -67.02 -8.76 9.97
CA LEU A 107 -66.55 -7.64 9.14
C LEU A 107 -65.35 -6.90 9.78
N ASN A 108 -65.29 -6.84 11.12
CA ASN A 108 -64.14 -6.27 11.82
C ASN A 108 -62.91 -7.18 11.78
N GLU A 109 -63.10 -8.51 11.79
CA GLU A 109 -62.02 -9.49 11.63
C GLU A 109 -61.44 -9.44 10.20
N ASP A 110 -62.28 -9.32 9.18
CA ASP A 110 -61.84 -9.10 7.79
C ASP A 110 -61.14 -7.74 7.62
N SER A 111 -61.58 -6.71 8.37
CA SER A 111 -60.90 -5.41 8.42
C SER A 111 -59.57 -5.42 9.18
N ALA A 112 -59.14 -6.56 9.75
CA ALA A 112 -57.80 -6.75 10.29
C ALA A 112 -56.73 -6.96 9.20
N GLY A 113 -57.14 -7.08 7.92
CA GLY A 113 -56.26 -7.17 6.75
C GLY A 113 -55.19 -6.05 6.64
N PRO A 114 -55.53 -4.76 6.83
CA PRO A 114 -54.56 -3.66 6.79
C PRO A 114 -53.50 -3.76 7.88
N SER A 115 -53.80 -4.34 9.04
CA SER A 115 -52.81 -4.47 10.12
C SER A 115 -51.69 -5.45 9.74
N ARG A 116 -52.04 -6.57 9.09
CA ARG A 116 -51.06 -7.54 8.60
C ARG A 116 -50.21 -6.98 7.47
N GLU A 117 -50.83 -6.28 6.52
CA GLU A 117 -50.12 -5.62 5.42
C GLU A 117 -49.20 -4.50 5.92
N VAL A 118 -49.66 -3.68 6.88
CA VAL A 118 -48.82 -2.64 7.51
C VAL A 118 -47.64 -3.26 8.24
N HIS A 119 -47.84 -4.36 8.97
CA HIS A 119 -46.73 -5.05 9.63
C HIS A 119 -45.73 -5.63 8.62
N ALA A 120 -46.21 -6.27 7.55
CA ALA A 120 -45.36 -6.80 6.49
C ALA A 120 -44.58 -5.69 5.75
N LEU A 121 -45.21 -4.54 5.51
CA LEU A 121 -44.54 -3.37 4.94
C LEU A 121 -43.52 -2.78 5.91
N LYS A 122 -43.83 -2.72 7.21
CA LYS A 122 -42.89 -2.25 8.24
C LYS A 122 -41.66 -3.15 8.35
N GLU A 123 -41.85 -4.46 8.26
CA GLU A 123 -40.74 -5.43 8.23
C GLU A 123 -39.86 -5.21 6.99
N LYS A 124 -40.45 -5.05 5.80
CA LYS A 124 -39.70 -4.73 4.58
C LYS A 124 -38.96 -3.40 4.67
N ILE A 125 -39.56 -2.37 5.26
CA ILE A 125 -38.90 -1.09 5.50
C ILE A 125 -37.67 -1.31 6.40
N SER A 126 -37.82 -2.05 7.51
CA SER A 126 -36.69 -2.34 8.39
C SER A 126 -35.58 -3.15 7.72
N GLU A 127 -35.93 -4.07 6.82
CA GLU A 127 -34.96 -4.84 6.04
C GLU A 127 -34.21 -3.94 5.04
N GLN A 128 -34.93 -3.02 4.38
CA GLN A 128 -34.33 -2.06 3.44
C GLN A 128 -33.44 -1.06 4.17
N ASP A 129 -33.85 -0.54 5.32
CA ASP A 129 -33.02 0.35 6.14
C ASP A 129 -31.71 -0.33 6.54
N ALA A 130 -31.77 -1.61 6.96
CA ALA A 130 -30.57 -2.37 7.27
C ALA A 130 -29.63 -2.56 6.06
N LYS A 131 -30.19 -2.71 4.84
CA LYS A 131 -29.40 -2.78 3.60
C LYS A 131 -28.78 -1.42 3.26
N ILE A 132 -29.51 -0.32 3.45
CA ILE A 132 -29.00 1.04 3.22
C ILE A 132 -27.80 1.30 4.15
N THR A 133 -27.92 1.04 5.45
CA THR A 133 -26.81 1.24 6.39
C THR A 133 -25.58 0.39 6.04
N ARG A 134 -25.76 -0.86 5.58
CA ARG A 134 -24.63 -1.68 5.13
C ARG A 134 -23.94 -1.12 3.90
N LEU A 135 -24.70 -0.60 2.94
CA LEU A 135 -24.16 0.01 1.73
C LEU A 135 -23.46 1.33 2.03
N GLU A 136 -23.99 2.15 2.94
CA GLU A 136 -23.34 3.38 3.41
C GLU A 136 -21.96 3.09 4.00
N ILE A 137 -21.87 2.12 4.92
CA ILE A 137 -20.59 1.69 5.50
C ILE A 137 -19.61 1.20 4.42
N ALA A 138 -20.10 0.43 3.44
CA ALA A 138 -19.26 -0.06 2.35
C ALA A 138 -18.76 1.08 1.46
N VAL A 139 -19.59 2.10 1.18
CA VAL A 139 -19.18 3.28 0.41
C VAL A 139 -18.10 4.06 1.15
N GLU A 140 -18.25 4.28 2.46
CA GLU A 140 -17.24 4.94 3.29
C GLU A 140 -15.89 4.18 3.24
N ASP A 141 -15.90 2.85 3.41
CA ASP A 141 -14.71 2.00 3.30
C ASP A 141 -14.04 2.10 1.91
N PHE A 142 -14.84 2.11 0.83
CA PHE A 142 -14.29 2.27 -0.53
C PHE A 142 -13.70 3.67 -0.76
N GLU A 143 -14.28 4.72 -0.20
CA GLU A 143 -13.73 6.07 -0.28
C GLU A 143 -12.41 6.21 0.46
N GLU A 144 -12.28 5.62 1.66
CA GLU A 144 -11.03 5.55 2.41
C GLU A 144 -9.96 4.78 1.66
N LYS A 145 -10.29 3.58 1.14
CA LYS A 145 -9.37 2.78 0.32
C LYS A 145 -8.89 3.55 -0.92
N LYS A 146 -9.78 4.29 -1.58
CA LYS A 146 -9.43 5.13 -2.72
C LYS A 146 -8.46 6.24 -2.34
N LYS A 147 -8.63 6.85 -1.16
CA LYS A 147 -7.71 7.88 -0.64
C LYS A 147 -6.33 7.29 -0.36
N ILE A 148 -6.26 6.16 0.34
CA ILE A 148 -5.00 5.45 0.61
C ILE A 148 -4.29 5.10 -0.70
N TRP A 149 -5.02 4.55 -1.69
CA TRP A 149 -4.45 4.24 -3.00
C TRP A 149 -3.87 5.47 -3.71
N ALA A 150 -4.51 6.63 -3.57
CA ALA A 150 -4.00 7.87 -4.14
C ALA A 150 -2.70 8.32 -3.45
N GLU A 151 -2.64 8.24 -2.12
CA GLU A 151 -1.47 8.56 -1.30
C GLU A 151 -0.29 7.62 -1.60
N THR A 152 -0.52 6.31 -1.60
CA THR A 152 0.51 5.31 -1.96
C THR A 152 1.04 5.54 -3.38
N LYS A 153 0.17 5.92 -4.32
CA LYS A 153 0.59 6.24 -5.69
C LYS A 153 1.43 7.52 -5.76
N THR A 154 1.19 8.50 -4.90
CA THR A 154 2.04 9.70 -4.82
C THR A 154 3.39 9.37 -4.19
N GLU A 155 3.43 8.61 -3.10
CA GLU A 155 4.68 8.17 -2.46
C GLU A 155 5.54 7.32 -3.39
N LEU A 156 4.92 6.43 -4.18
CA LEU A 156 5.64 5.63 -5.18
C LEU A 156 6.29 6.50 -6.26
N ARG A 157 5.68 7.63 -6.65
CA ARG A 157 6.30 8.56 -7.60
C ARG A 157 7.47 9.32 -6.98
N GLU A 158 7.30 9.81 -5.75
CA GLU A 158 8.37 10.52 -5.05
C GLU A 158 9.58 9.61 -4.79
N THR A 159 9.36 8.36 -4.41
CA THR A 159 10.43 7.38 -4.22
C THR A 159 11.12 7.02 -5.54
N GLN A 160 10.40 6.93 -6.65
CA GLN A 160 11.01 6.76 -7.98
C GLN A 160 11.85 7.95 -8.40
N GLU A 161 11.44 9.18 -8.08
CA GLU A 161 12.23 10.39 -8.37
C GLU A 161 13.52 10.42 -7.53
N LYS A 162 13.43 10.16 -6.22
CA LYS A 162 14.60 10.04 -5.33
C LYS A 162 15.55 8.93 -5.79
N LEU A 163 15.02 7.80 -6.26
CA LEU A 163 15.84 6.71 -6.78
C LEU A 163 16.60 7.14 -8.05
N LYS A 164 15.94 7.86 -8.97
CA LYS A 164 16.61 8.39 -10.17
C LYS A 164 17.72 9.37 -9.79
N GLU A 165 17.47 10.30 -8.87
CA GLU A 165 18.48 11.24 -8.38
C GLU A 165 19.68 10.52 -7.76
N ALA A 166 19.42 9.52 -6.89
CA ALA A 166 20.48 8.72 -6.28
C ALA A 166 21.29 7.91 -7.31
N VAL A 167 20.65 7.41 -8.38
CA VAL A 167 21.35 6.73 -9.48
C VAL A 167 22.26 7.70 -10.24
N GLU A 168 21.76 8.89 -10.59
CA GLU A 168 22.57 9.92 -11.26
C GLU A 168 23.77 10.35 -10.41
N ASP A 169 23.59 10.51 -9.10
CA ASP A 169 24.67 10.86 -8.19
C ASP A 169 25.67 9.71 -8.04
N ASN A 170 25.21 8.45 -8.02
CA ASN A 170 26.10 7.29 -8.03
C ASN A 170 26.93 7.23 -9.33
N GLU A 171 26.34 7.54 -10.48
CA GLU A 171 27.06 7.63 -11.75
C GLU A 171 28.09 8.75 -11.75
N LYS A 172 27.75 9.95 -11.23
CA LYS A 172 28.71 11.05 -11.07
C LYS A 172 29.87 10.66 -10.14
N LEU A 173 29.58 10.01 -9.02
CA LEU A 173 30.60 9.52 -8.10
C LEU A 173 31.49 8.46 -8.74
N LYS A 174 30.91 7.51 -9.48
CA LYS A 174 31.68 6.52 -10.25
C LYS A 174 32.58 7.18 -11.29
N ALA A 175 32.08 8.18 -12.00
CA ALA A 175 32.89 8.95 -12.96
C ALA A 175 34.02 9.73 -12.26
N ALA A 176 33.76 10.30 -11.08
CA ALA A 176 34.77 10.99 -10.28
C ALA A 176 35.82 10.05 -9.68
N MET A 177 35.44 8.80 -9.38
CA MET A 177 36.34 7.75 -8.92
C MET A 177 37.01 6.98 -10.06
N ALA A 178 36.78 7.36 -11.32
CA ALA A 178 37.47 6.74 -12.44
C ALA A 178 38.98 7.02 -12.35
N PRO A 179 39.85 6.02 -12.59
CA PRO A 179 41.29 6.20 -12.46
C PRO A 179 41.81 7.33 -13.36
N GLY A 180 42.63 8.21 -12.79
CA GLY A 180 43.29 9.28 -13.53
C GLY A 180 44.28 8.76 -14.57
N LYS A 181 44.52 9.55 -15.64
CA LYS A 181 45.52 9.26 -16.67
C LYS A 181 46.93 9.32 -16.05
N GLY A 182 47.45 8.18 -15.62
CA GLY A 182 48.74 8.04 -14.93
C GLY A 182 48.66 7.35 -13.57
N GLU A 183 47.48 6.98 -13.08
CA GLU A 183 47.35 6.13 -11.91
C GLU A 183 47.90 4.72 -12.21
N GLY A 184 48.90 4.32 -11.43
CA GLY A 184 49.52 3.00 -11.54
C GLY A 184 48.58 1.91 -11.01
N GLN A 185 48.76 0.68 -11.49
CA GLN A 185 47.97 -0.45 -11.03
C GLN A 185 48.14 -0.71 -9.52
N PHE A 186 49.30 -0.37 -8.95
CA PHE A 186 49.58 -0.53 -7.51
C PHE A 186 48.80 0.44 -6.61
N THR A 187 48.36 1.59 -7.13
CA THR A 187 47.51 2.55 -6.38
C THR A 187 46.02 2.30 -6.60
N ARG A 188 45.67 1.38 -7.50
CA ARG A 188 44.29 1.06 -7.85
C ARG A 188 43.67 0.20 -6.75
N GLY A 189 42.52 0.63 -6.22
CA GLY A 189 41.79 -0.10 -5.18
C GLY A 189 42.06 0.35 -3.75
N ALA A 190 42.94 1.34 -3.53
CA ALA A 190 43.01 2.02 -2.24
C ALA A 190 41.76 2.87 -2.04
N THR A 191 40.82 2.41 -1.20
CA THR A 191 39.57 3.13 -0.89
C THR A 191 39.77 4.23 0.14
N THR A 192 40.92 4.23 0.82
CA THR A 192 41.27 5.23 1.84
C THR A 192 42.70 5.71 1.66
N ARG A 193 42.98 6.95 2.11
CA ARG A 193 44.33 7.51 2.14
C ARG A 193 45.32 6.64 2.92
N ALA A 194 44.87 6.02 4.02
CA ALA A 194 45.71 5.15 4.84
C ALA A 194 46.18 3.90 4.06
N GLN A 195 45.29 3.28 3.28
CA GLN A 195 45.64 2.14 2.42
C GLN A 195 46.64 2.55 1.34
N LEU A 196 46.45 3.72 0.72
CA LEU A 196 47.37 4.25 -0.28
C LEU A 196 48.77 4.49 0.32
N VAL A 197 48.85 5.12 1.50
CA VAL A 197 50.13 5.35 2.19
C VAL A 197 50.81 4.03 2.52
N LYS A 198 50.07 3.04 3.04
CA LYS A 198 50.62 1.71 3.32
C LYS A 198 51.18 1.03 2.06
N GLN A 199 50.48 1.11 0.93
CA GLN A 199 50.98 0.58 -0.36
C GLN A 199 52.26 1.30 -0.81
N VAL A 200 52.32 2.63 -0.67
CA VAL A 200 53.52 3.42 -0.97
C VAL A 200 54.68 3.00 -0.07
N ASP A 201 54.45 2.80 1.22
CA ASP A 201 55.47 2.35 2.17
C ASP A 201 56.00 0.95 1.82
N THR A 202 55.11 0.02 1.40
CA THR A 202 55.51 -1.31 0.91
C THR A 202 56.41 -1.21 -0.33
N VAL A 203 55.99 -0.45 -1.36
CA VAL A 203 56.77 -0.27 -2.58
C VAL A 203 58.12 0.41 -2.30
N LEU A 204 58.14 1.39 -1.39
CA LEU A 204 59.37 2.08 -0.98
C LEU A 204 60.32 1.13 -0.24
N GLY A 205 59.78 0.25 0.61
CA GLY A 205 60.53 -0.80 1.29
C GLY A 205 61.16 -1.78 0.30
N GLU A 206 60.39 -2.31 -0.65
CA GLU A 206 60.88 -3.20 -1.71
C GLU A 206 61.95 -2.55 -2.58
N LEU A 207 61.75 -1.28 -2.98
CA LEU A 207 62.75 -0.53 -3.75
C LEU A 207 64.05 -0.34 -2.97
N THR A 208 63.94 -0.10 -1.66
CA THR A 208 65.10 0.03 -0.77
C THR A 208 65.84 -1.31 -0.65
N LYS A 209 65.13 -2.43 -0.50
CA LYS A 209 65.73 -3.78 -0.50
C LYS A 209 66.42 -4.09 -1.83
N ALA A 210 65.78 -3.80 -2.96
CA ALA A 210 66.35 -3.99 -4.29
C ALA A 210 67.63 -3.15 -4.50
N ALA A 211 67.62 -1.89 -4.05
CA ALA A 211 68.79 -1.01 -4.13
C ALA A 211 69.97 -1.51 -3.28
N LYS A 212 69.70 -2.02 -2.07
CA LYS A 212 70.73 -2.65 -1.21
C LYS A 212 71.33 -3.89 -1.87
N MET A 213 70.50 -4.78 -2.42
CA MET A 213 70.98 -5.95 -3.15
C MET A 213 71.85 -5.54 -4.34
N GLY A 214 71.44 -4.52 -5.09
CA GLY A 214 72.24 -3.95 -6.18
C GLY A 214 73.59 -3.41 -5.72
N PHE A 215 73.62 -2.67 -4.61
CA PHE A 215 74.86 -2.16 -4.01
C PHE A 215 75.79 -3.30 -3.58
N ASN A 216 75.29 -4.27 -2.81
CA ASN A 216 76.09 -5.40 -2.34
C ASN A 216 76.69 -6.17 -3.51
N ARG A 217 75.90 -6.43 -4.56
CA ARG A 217 76.37 -7.11 -5.76
C ARG A 217 77.46 -6.34 -6.51
N VAL A 218 77.39 -5.00 -6.55
CA VAL A 218 78.47 -4.19 -7.14
C VAL A 218 79.73 -4.26 -6.29
N VAL A 219 79.61 -4.22 -4.96
CA VAL A 219 80.75 -4.36 -4.04
C VAL A 219 81.46 -5.70 -4.27
N GLU A 220 80.71 -6.80 -4.28
CA GLU A 220 81.25 -8.14 -4.59
C GLU A 220 81.96 -8.19 -5.94
N GLN A 221 81.36 -7.61 -6.99
CA GLN A 221 81.99 -7.53 -8.31
C GLN A 221 83.29 -6.72 -8.28
N LEU A 222 83.34 -5.64 -7.50
CA LEU A 222 84.50 -4.77 -7.40
C LEU A 222 85.66 -5.44 -6.66
N GLU A 223 85.35 -6.24 -5.63
CA GLU A 223 86.32 -7.08 -4.92
C GLU A 223 86.93 -8.14 -5.83
N VAL A 224 86.12 -8.80 -6.66
CA VAL A 224 86.59 -9.78 -7.65
C VAL A 224 87.53 -9.13 -8.67
N LEU A 225 87.23 -7.92 -9.14
CA LEU A 225 88.06 -7.19 -10.10
C LEU A 225 89.34 -6.62 -9.48
N ASN A 226 89.30 -6.26 -8.19
CA ASN A 226 90.41 -5.64 -7.46
C ASN A 226 90.70 -6.39 -6.15
N PRO A 227 91.53 -7.46 -6.19
CA PRO A 227 91.80 -8.35 -5.04
C PRO A 227 92.51 -7.73 -3.82
N GLY A 228 92.51 -6.41 -3.68
CA GLY A 228 93.05 -5.66 -2.52
C GLY A 228 92.23 -4.42 -2.19
N LEU A 229 91.01 -4.31 -2.72
CA LEU A 229 90.09 -3.24 -2.36
C LEU A 229 89.61 -3.45 -0.92
N VAL A 230 89.75 -2.43 -0.08
CA VAL A 230 89.21 -2.44 1.29
C VAL A 230 87.75 -1.99 1.22
N THR A 231 86.84 -2.92 1.44
CA THR A 231 85.38 -2.69 1.48
C THR A 231 84.85 -2.65 2.92
N ASP A 232 85.71 -2.96 3.91
CA ASP A 232 85.38 -2.87 5.33
C ASP A 232 84.88 -1.47 5.70
N GLY A 233 83.65 -1.40 6.22
CA GLY A 233 82.98 -0.16 6.59
C GLY A 233 82.26 0.53 5.42
N ALA A 234 82.24 -0.05 4.23
CA ALA A 234 81.30 0.32 3.17
C ALA A 234 79.88 -0.16 3.56
N GLY A 235 78.88 0.63 3.21
CA GLY A 235 77.49 0.30 3.50
C GLY A 235 76.55 1.14 2.66
N PHE A 236 75.38 0.59 2.34
CA PHE A 236 74.40 1.23 1.46
C PHE A 236 74.00 2.64 1.94
N TRP A 237 73.98 2.87 3.25
CA TRP A 237 73.59 4.14 3.85
C TRP A 237 74.74 5.12 4.12
N ARG A 238 75.98 4.73 3.80
CA ARG A 238 77.18 5.51 4.08
C ARG A 238 77.58 6.36 2.88
N VAL A 239 78.22 7.48 3.14
CA VAL A 239 78.62 8.46 2.12
C VAL A 239 80.11 8.75 2.23
N VAL A 240 80.75 9.09 1.12
CA VAL A 240 82.15 9.50 1.11
C VAL A 240 82.25 11.01 1.30
N GLU A 241 82.78 11.44 2.44
CA GLU A 241 83.09 12.84 2.75
C GLU A 241 84.60 12.97 2.96
N ASP A 242 85.24 13.88 2.23
CA ASP A 242 86.70 14.12 2.29
C ASP A 242 87.57 12.85 2.16
N GLY A 243 87.14 11.92 1.30
CA GLY A 243 87.84 10.65 1.07
C GLY A 243 87.69 9.62 2.20
N ARG A 244 86.79 9.86 3.17
CA ARG A 244 86.43 8.91 4.24
C ARG A 244 84.98 8.48 4.11
N VAL A 245 84.72 7.21 4.37
CA VAL A 245 83.35 6.68 4.44
C VAL A 245 82.78 7.04 5.81
N VAL A 246 81.72 7.83 5.83
CA VAL A 246 81.04 8.31 7.04
C VAL A 246 79.58 7.89 6.98
N LEU A 247 78.98 7.54 8.12
CA LEU A 247 77.54 7.35 8.26
C LEU A 247 76.89 8.69 8.63
N PRO A 248 76.10 9.31 7.75
CA PRO A 248 75.38 10.52 8.10
C PRO A 248 74.41 10.25 9.26
N PRO A 249 74.26 11.17 10.23
CA PRO A 249 73.39 10.98 11.39
C PRO A 249 71.92 10.74 11.00
N LYS A 250 71.48 11.27 9.85
CA LYS A 250 70.12 11.07 9.31
C LYS A 250 69.85 9.63 8.85
N ASN A 251 70.90 8.84 8.65
CA ASN A 251 70.80 7.46 8.20
C ASN A 251 71.14 6.47 9.32
N ALA A 252 71.57 6.95 10.49
CA ALA A 252 71.97 6.10 11.61
C ALA A 252 70.85 5.12 12.03
N ASP A 253 69.61 5.62 12.09
CA ASP A 253 68.45 4.80 12.45
C ASP A 253 68.13 3.74 11.39
N LYS A 254 68.38 4.04 10.10
CA LYS A 254 68.15 3.12 8.99
C LYS A 254 69.19 2.02 8.95
N GLU A 255 70.47 2.36 9.14
CA GLU A 255 71.53 1.38 9.20
C GLU A 255 71.40 0.47 10.42
N LYS A 256 70.93 1.01 11.55
CA LYS A 256 70.59 0.21 12.73
C LYS A 256 69.42 -0.73 12.48
N ALA A 257 68.33 -0.23 11.90
CA ALA A 257 67.15 -1.06 11.58
C ALA A 257 67.49 -2.20 10.61
N ASP A 258 68.36 -1.95 9.63
CA ASP A 258 68.82 -2.97 8.69
C ASP A 258 69.68 -4.05 9.37
N ALA A 259 70.53 -3.65 10.30
CA ALA A 259 71.35 -4.59 11.06
C ALA A 259 70.48 -5.48 11.97
N GLU A 260 69.39 -4.92 12.53
CA GLU A 260 68.40 -5.67 13.30
C GLU A 260 67.56 -6.61 12.41
N GLU A 261 67.17 -6.17 11.20
CA GLU A 261 66.46 -7.01 10.23
C GLU A 261 67.34 -8.19 9.75
N ALA A 262 68.63 -7.95 9.49
CA ALA A 262 69.58 -9.00 9.11
C ALA A 262 69.79 -10.01 10.25
N ALA A 263 69.88 -9.56 11.50
CA ALA A 263 70.01 -10.44 12.65
C ALA A 263 68.77 -11.31 12.89
N ASN A 264 67.57 -10.80 12.57
CA ASN A 264 66.32 -11.56 12.69
C ASN A 264 66.12 -12.59 11.56
N VAL A 265 66.61 -12.32 10.34
CA VAL A 265 66.53 -13.28 9.22
C VAL A 265 67.42 -14.50 9.47
N GLU A 266 68.53 -14.35 10.20
CA GLU A 266 69.38 -15.48 10.62
C GLU A 266 68.72 -16.38 11.69
N GLU A 267 67.61 -15.99 12.32
CA GLU A 267 66.87 -16.81 13.29
C GLU A 267 65.64 -17.55 12.71
N GLU A 268 65.16 -17.20 11.50
CA GLU A 268 63.97 -17.84 10.88
C GLU A 268 64.31 -18.89 9.78
N GLU A 269 65.57 -19.09 9.41
CA GLU A 269 65.96 -20.11 8.39
C GLU A 269 66.06 -21.56 8.94
N ASP A 270 65.78 -21.81 10.23
CA ASP A 270 65.97 -23.13 10.86
C ASP A 270 64.69 -23.99 11.02
N ASP A 271 63.50 -23.49 10.66
CA ASP A 271 62.23 -24.24 10.78
C ASP A 271 61.43 -24.25 9.46
N GLU A 272 61.79 -25.13 8.51
CA GLU A 272 60.85 -25.88 7.65
C GLU A 272 61.60 -26.71 6.58
N MET A 273 62.08 -27.89 7.00
CA MET A 273 62.29 -29.03 6.09
C MET A 273 61.40 -30.20 6.54
N ASP A 274 60.13 -30.17 6.16
CA ASP A 274 59.34 -31.40 5.99
C ASP A 274 58.57 -31.32 4.66
N GLN A 275 59.20 -31.86 3.63
CA GLN A 275 58.55 -32.24 2.39
C GLN A 275 57.81 -33.56 2.63
N ASP A 276 56.49 -33.56 2.49
CA ASP A 276 55.79 -34.78 2.09
C ASP A 276 55.00 -34.55 0.80
N GLN A 277 55.19 -35.48 -0.12
CA GLN A 277 54.70 -35.46 -1.49
C GLN A 277 53.23 -35.91 -1.51
N GLY A 278 52.41 -35.29 -2.38
CA GLY A 278 51.03 -35.74 -2.67
C GLY A 278 50.98 -37.11 -3.39
N PRO A 279 49.91 -37.46 -4.16
CA PRO A 279 48.70 -36.71 -4.53
C PRO A 279 47.39 -37.52 -4.35
N GLU A 280 46.20 -36.94 -4.59
CA GLU A 280 45.15 -37.56 -5.45
C GLU A 280 43.87 -36.70 -5.60
N HIS A 281 43.63 -36.32 -6.85
CA HIS A 281 42.36 -36.18 -7.58
C HIS A 281 41.06 -36.69 -6.92
N VAL A 282 40.04 -35.83 -6.74
CA VAL A 282 38.57 -36.08 -6.89
C VAL A 282 37.88 -34.70 -7.00
N VAL A 283 37.45 -34.18 -8.17
CA VAL A 283 36.16 -34.36 -8.87
C VAL A 283 34.94 -33.77 -8.10
N VAL A 284 34.38 -32.67 -8.66
CA VAL A 284 32.94 -32.27 -8.67
C VAL A 284 32.38 -31.79 -7.30
N ASP A 285 31.80 -30.60 -7.15
CA ASP A 285 30.47 -30.23 -7.65
C ASP A 285 30.28 -28.72 -7.84
N GLU A 286 29.62 -28.37 -8.95
CA GLU A 286 28.92 -27.10 -9.15
C GLU A 286 27.55 -27.22 -8.47
N GLU A 287 27.35 -26.61 -7.30
CA GLU A 287 25.99 -26.31 -6.82
C GLU A 287 25.60 -24.91 -7.29
N LYS A 288 24.94 -24.89 -8.45
CA LYS A 288 23.80 -24.01 -8.67
C LYS A 288 22.68 -24.45 -7.74
N ASP A 289 22.23 -23.58 -6.86
CA ASP A 289 20.91 -23.72 -6.25
C ASP A 289 20.06 -22.50 -6.64
N ASP A 290 19.21 -22.77 -7.61
CA ASP A 290 18.21 -21.88 -8.18
C ASP A 290 16.96 -21.95 -7.28
N GLY A 291 16.94 -21.14 -6.22
CA GLY A 291 15.81 -21.05 -5.28
C GLY A 291 14.80 -19.94 -5.64
N GLU A 292 14.25 -19.96 -6.85
CA GLU A 292 13.03 -19.24 -7.21
C GLU A 292 11.81 -20.04 -6.73
N GLU A 293 11.18 -19.63 -5.63
CA GLU A 293 9.78 -20.01 -5.35
C GLU A 293 8.92 -18.74 -5.19
N HIS A 294 8.43 -18.30 -6.33
CA HIS A 294 7.16 -17.60 -6.43
C HIS A 294 6.03 -18.61 -6.14
N GLN A 295 5.28 -18.38 -5.06
CA GLN A 295 3.91 -18.86 -4.96
C GLN A 295 2.99 -17.65 -4.77
N ASP A 296 2.56 -17.12 -5.91
CA ASP A 296 1.22 -16.57 -6.08
C ASP A 296 0.26 -17.76 -6.14
N GLU A 297 -0.63 -17.91 -5.16
CA GLU A 297 -1.92 -18.55 -5.41
C GLU A 297 -3.04 -17.64 -4.91
N SER A 298 -3.89 -17.31 -5.87
CA SER A 298 -5.15 -16.62 -5.72
C SER A 298 -6.21 -17.54 -5.11
N SER A 299 -6.98 -17.05 -4.15
CA SER A 299 -8.45 -17.23 -4.04
C SER A 299 -9.02 -16.28 -2.99
#